data_AF-A0A5C2S262-F1
#
_entry.id   AF-A0A5C2S262-F1
#
_cell.length_a   1.000
_cell.length_b   1.000
_cell.length_c   1.000
_cell.angle_alpha   90.00
_cell.angle_beta   90.00
_cell.angle_gamma   90.00
#
_symmetry.space_group_name_H-M   'P 1'
#
loop_
_entity.id
_entity.type
_entity.pdbx_description
1 polymer ?
#
loop_
_entity_poly.entity_id
_entity_poly.type
_entity_poly.pdbx_seq_one_letter_code
_entity_poly.pdbx_strand_id
1 'polypeptide(L)'
;ATYQLDLSDELWARGISTAFHASLLRPHFPNDDRWFPGRQFHQLPGFGEHPREWAVDRILSHVGKGAGAEFEVQWSTGDVTWVPYQDIKHLQALTEYYEALGISGIRQL
;
A
#
# COMPACT_ATOMS: atom_id res chain seq x y z
N ALA A 1 -21.63 21.20 -20.90
CA ALA A 1 -22.48 20.02 -21.18
C ALA A 1 -22.23 18.98 -20.09
N THR A 2 -23.28 18.33 -19.59
CA THR A 2 -23.17 17.27 -18.58
C THR A 2 -23.01 15.92 -19.28
N TYR A 3 -22.09 15.10 -18.78
CA TYR A 3 -21.81 13.76 -19.27
C TYR A 3 -21.94 12.77 -18.12
N GLN A 4 -22.63 11.66 -18.36
CA GLN A 4 -22.74 10.58 -17.39
C GLN A 4 -21.68 9.54 -17.67
N LEU A 5 -20.89 9.23 -16.63
CA LEU A 5 -19.92 8.14 -16.66
C LEU A 5 -20.46 6.95 -15.90
N ASP A 6 -20.17 5.76 -16.42
CA ASP A 6 -20.31 4.54 -15.65
C ASP A 6 -19.12 4.46 -14.68
N LEU A 7 -19.41 4.35 -13.40
CA LEU A 7 -18.40 4.36 -12.33
C LEU A 7 -18.29 2.95 -11.76
N SER A 8 -17.10 2.59 -11.28
CA SER A 8 -16.90 1.31 -10.59
C SER A 8 -17.67 1.27 -9.27
N ASP A 9 -17.95 0.06 -8.78
CA ASP A 9 -18.71 -0.17 -7.55
C ASP A 9 -18.09 0.56 -6.34
N GLU A 10 -16.76 0.66 -6.29
CA GLU A 10 -16.04 1.35 -5.23
C GLU A 10 -16.29 2.87 -5.24
N LEU A 11 -16.44 3.49 -6.42
CA LEU A 11 -16.75 4.91 -6.54
C LEU A 11 -18.22 5.19 -6.17
N TRP A 12 -19.11 4.27 -6.53
CA TRP A 12 -20.52 4.30 -6.15
C TRP A 12 -20.72 4.17 -4.65
N ALA A 13 -20.04 3.22 -4.01
CA ALA A 13 -20.11 3.01 -2.56
C ALA A 13 -19.71 4.27 -1.76
N ARG A 14 -18.91 5.15 -2.35
CA ARG A 14 -18.45 6.41 -1.74
C ARG A 14 -19.37 7.60 -2.05
N GLY A 15 -20.46 7.38 -2.79
CA GLY A 15 -21.43 8.42 -3.14
C GLY A 15 -20.94 9.41 -4.19
N ILE A 16 -19.98 9.03 -5.04
CA ILE A 16 -19.53 9.89 -6.14
C ILE A 16 -20.61 9.97 -7.21
N SER A 17 -20.96 11.19 -7.62
CA SER A 17 -21.94 11.42 -8.68
C SER A 17 -21.42 10.91 -10.02
N THR A 18 -22.28 10.25 -10.79
CA THR A 18 -21.97 9.82 -12.17
C THR A 18 -21.98 10.95 -13.18
N ALA A 19 -22.49 12.13 -12.83
CA ALA A 19 -22.66 13.26 -13.74
C ALA A 19 -21.53 14.28 -13.60
N PHE A 20 -20.76 14.47 -14.67
CA PHE A 20 -19.62 15.39 -14.70
C PHE A 20 -19.78 16.45 -15.79
N HIS A 21 -19.19 17.62 -15.58
CA HIS A 21 -19.10 18.60 -16.65
C HIS A 21 -18.04 18.16 -17.68
N ALA A 22 -18.43 18.11 -18.96
CA ALA A 22 -17.59 17.56 -20.03
C ALA A 22 -16.21 18.23 -20.16
N SER A 23 -16.07 19.51 -19.78
CA SER A 23 -14.78 20.23 -19.83
C SER A 23 -13.78 19.78 -18.78
N LEU A 24 -14.22 19.04 -17.74
CA LEU A 24 -13.35 18.51 -16.68
C LEU A 24 -12.90 17.08 -16.97
N LEU A 25 -13.51 16.43 -17.96
CA LEU A 25 -13.14 15.08 -18.35
C LEU A 25 -11.78 15.06 -19.04
N ARG A 26 -10.98 14.05 -18.71
CA ARG A 26 -9.67 13.79 -19.32
C ARG A 26 -9.65 12.37 -19.88
N PRO A 27 -8.90 12.12 -20.96
CA PRO A 27 -8.70 10.76 -21.46
C PRO A 27 -8.11 9.86 -20.36
N HIS A 28 -8.67 8.67 -20.20
CA HIS A 28 -8.13 7.66 -19.31
C HIS A 28 -6.95 6.96 -19.99
N PHE A 29 -5.81 6.91 -19.30
CA PHE A 29 -4.65 6.13 -19.70
C PHE A 29 -4.52 4.95 -18.74
N PRO A 30 -4.55 3.69 -19.24
CA PRO A 30 -4.42 2.53 -18.38
C PRO A 30 -3.05 2.52 -17.69
N ASN A 31 -3.01 1.97 -16.49
CA ASN A 31 -1.79 1.78 -15.73
C ASN A 31 -0.86 0.79 -16.44
N ASP A 32 0.46 1.03 -16.40
CA ASP A 32 1.46 0.04 -16.79
C ASP A 32 1.80 -0.81 -15.57
N ASP A 33 1.23 -2.01 -15.50
CA ASP A 33 1.39 -2.92 -14.35
C ASP A 33 2.83 -3.44 -14.20
N ARG A 34 3.68 -3.33 -15.24
CA ARG A 34 5.10 -3.70 -15.14
C ARG A 34 5.89 -2.64 -14.40
N TRP A 35 5.54 -1.38 -14.58
CA TRP A 35 6.24 -0.24 -13.98
C TRP A 35 5.59 0.23 -12.69
N PHE A 36 4.30 -0.08 -12.51
CA PHE A 36 3.48 0.31 -11.37
C PHE A 36 2.58 -0.84 -10.91
N PRO A 37 3.16 -1.94 -10.41
CA PRO A 37 2.38 -3.04 -9.85
C PRO A 37 1.56 -2.57 -8.64
N GLY A 38 0.41 -3.20 -8.41
CA GLY A 38 -0.36 -2.99 -7.17
C GLY A 38 -1.17 -1.69 -7.08
N ARG A 39 -1.53 -1.07 -8.21
CA ARG A 39 -2.37 0.16 -8.26
C ARG A 39 -3.87 -0.10 -8.40
N GLN A 40 -4.38 -1.26 -7.96
CA GLN A 40 -5.82 -1.49 -7.96
C GLN A 40 -6.51 -0.62 -6.90
N PHE A 41 -7.76 -0.22 -7.12
CA PHE A 41 -8.50 0.67 -6.19
C PHE A 41 -8.48 0.17 -4.75
N HIS A 42 -8.67 -1.13 -4.52
CA HIS A 42 -8.61 -1.74 -3.18
C HIS A 42 -7.24 -1.64 -2.48
N GLN A 43 -6.17 -1.43 -3.24
CA GLN A 43 -4.80 -1.28 -2.75
C GLN A 43 -4.43 0.19 -2.53
N LEU A 44 -5.23 1.14 -3.04
CA LEU A 44 -4.99 2.57 -2.88
C LEU A 44 -5.47 3.05 -1.51
N PRO A 45 -4.63 3.81 -0.76
CA PRO A 45 -5.03 4.41 0.50
C PRO A 45 -6.30 5.23 0.33
N GLY A 46 -7.31 4.91 1.14
CA GLY A 46 -8.59 5.59 1.12
C GLY A 46 -9.63 5.03 0.15
N PHE A 47 -9.35 4.01 -0.67
CA PHE A 47 -10.34 3.38 -1.57
C PHE A 47 -10.79 1.96 -1.16
N GLY A 48 -10.05 1.27 -0.28
CA GLY A 48 -10.50 0.03 0.37
C GLY A 48 -11.18 0.29 1.73
N GLU A 49 -12.23 -0.46 2.08
CA GLU A 49 -12.81 -0.45 3.45
C GLU A 49 -11.82 -0.96 4.51
N HIS A 50 -10.91 -1.81 4.07
CA HIS A 50 -9.68 -2.13 4.74
C HIS A 50 -8.67 -2.32 3.61
N PRO A 51 -7.90 -1.29 3.18
CA PRO A 51 -6.75 -1.61 2.37
C PRO A 51 -6.01 -2.63 3.22
N ARG A 52 -5.76 -3.86 2.72
CA ARG A 52 -4.85 -4.77 3.41
C ARG A 52 -3.60 -3.93 3.63
N GLU A 53 -3.42 -3.43 4.85
CA GLU A 53 -2.38 -2.49 5.22
C GLU A 53 -1.12 -3.11 4.65
N TRP A 54 -0.62 -2.44 3.59
CA TRP A 54 0.19 -2.97 2.50
C TRP A 54 0.55 -4.44 2.64
N ALA A 55 0.08 -5.31 1.74
CA ALA A 55 0.41 -6.73 1.76
C ALA A 55 1.93 -6.96 1.63
N VAL A 56 2.63 -6.84 2.74
CA VAL A 56 4.02 -7.19 2.98
C VAL A 56 4.04 -8.70 3.12
N ASP A 57 4.87 -9.35 2.30
CA ASP A 57 5.06 -10.79 2.42
C ASP A 57 5.95 -11.10 3.63
N ARG A 58 7.12 -10.45 3.71
CA ARG A 58 8.08 -10.64 4.81
C ARG A 58 9.11 -9.53 4.88
N ILE A 59 9.83 -9.49 6.00
CA ILE A 59 11.06 -8.72 6.16
C ILE A 59 12.25 -9.65 5.87
N LEU A 60 13.12 -9.22 4.97
CA LEU A 60 14.31 -9.98 4.56
C LEU A 60 15.50 -9.67 5.46
N SER A 61 15.74 -8.39 5.73
CA SER A 61 16.87 -7.92 6.51
C SER A 61 16.60 -6.57 7.17
N HIS A 62 17.52 -6.11 8.01
CA HIS A 62 17.48 -4.76 8.58
C HIS A 62 18.90 -4.18 8.64
N VAL A 63 18.97 -2.85 8.70
CA VAL A 63 20.19 -2.10 9.01
C VAL A 63 19.91 -1.06 10.09
N GLY A 64 20.94 -0.72 10.85
CA GLY A 64 20.81 0.22 11.97
C GLY A 64 20.28 -0.44 13.24
N LYS A 65 19.90 0.39 14.21
CA LYS A 65 19.49 -0.03 15.56
C LYS A 65 18.37 0.83 16.11
N GLY A 66 17.56 0.26 16.99
CA GLY A 66 16.48 1.00 17.63
C GLY A 66 15.52 1.67 16.65
N ALA A 67 14.96 2.81 17.04
CA ALA A 67 13.95 3.52 16.25
C ALA A 67 14.48 4.13 14.93
N GLY A 68 15.80 4.11 14.71
CA GLY A 68 16.45 4.56 13.47
C GLY A 68 16.79 3.41 12.53
N ALA A 69 16.34 2.18 12.80
CA ALA A 69 16.54 1.05 11.91
C ALA A 69 15.69 1.17 10.64
N GLU A 70 16.26 0.72 9.54
CA GLU A 70 15.59 0.54 8.26
C GLU A 70 15.50 -0.96 7.95
N PHE A 71 14.44 -1.35 7.28
CA PHE A 71 14.13 -2.75 7.01
C PHE A 71 13.95 -2.97 5.51
N GLU A 72 14.50 -4.07 5.04
CA GLU A 72 14.32 -4.56 3.70
C GLU A 72 13.03 -5.37 3.65
N VAL A 73 11.99 -4.77 3.08
CA VAL A 73 10.63 -5.30 3.05
C VAL A 73 10.36 -5.88 1.67
N GLN A 74 9.95 -7.15 1.63
CA GLN A 74 9.40 -7.77 0.43
C GLN A 74 7.88 -7.62 0.42
N TRP A 75 7.37 -6.98 -0.62
CA TRP A 75 5.93 -6.83 -0.86
C TRP A 75 5.37 -8.11 -1.49
N SER A 76 4.07 -8.35 -1.32
CA SER A 76 3.33 -9.45 -1.96
C SER A 76 3.34 -9.39 -3.49
N THR A 77 3.64 -8.22 -4.07
CA THR A 77 3.89 -8.05 -5.51
C THR A 77 5.25 -8.62 -5.95
N GLY A 78 6.12 -8.96 -5.00
CA GLY A 78 7.50 -9.42 -5.21
C GLY A 78 8.53 -8.30 -5.18
N ASP A 79 8.10 -7.04 -5.15
CA ASP A 79 9.01 -5.89 -5.05
C ASP A 79 9.73 -5.88 -3.70
N VAL A 80 10.94 -5.32 -3.67
CA VAL A 80 11.75 -5.20 -2.45
C VAL A 80 12.18 -3.75 -2.27
N THR A 81 11.91 -3.18 -1.11
CA THR A 81 12.27 -1.79 -0.79
C THR A 81 12.75 -1.63 0.65
N TRP A 82 13.57 -0.62 0.90
CA TRP A 82 13.95 -0.20 2.25
C TRP A 82 12.92 0.75 2.84
N VAL A 83 12.46 0.45 4.05
CA VAL A 83 11.40 1.21 4.74
C VAL A 83 11.83 1.49 6.19
N PRO A 84 11.64 2.71 6.72
CA PRO A 84 12.00 3.03 8.10
C PRO A 84 11.07 2.35 9.11
N TYR A 85 11.60 2.05 10.30
CA TYR A 85 10.85 1.43 11.40
C TYR A 85 9.48 2.06 11.68
N GLN A 86 9.38 3.39 11.62
CA GLN A 86 8.15 4.11 11.95
C GLN A 86 6.96 3.72 11.06
N ASP A 87 7.24 3.38 9.81
CA ASP A 87 6.23 3.09 8.81
C ASP A 87 5.79 1.62 8.86
N ILE A 88 6.58 0.74 9.50
CA ILE A 88 6.30 -0.71 9.56
C ILE A 88 6.04 -1.23 10.97
N LYS A 89 6.17 -0.41 12.02
CA LYS A 89 6.02 -0.81 13.43
C LYS A 89 4.68 -1.47 13.79
N HIS A 90 3.67 -1.28 12.94
CA HIS A 90 2.32 -1.83 13.12
C HIS A 90 2.12 -3.15 12.36
N LEU A 91 3.06 -3.56 11.51
CA LEU A 91 2.92 -4.73 10.66
C LEU A 91 3.21 -6.03 11.43
N GLN A 92 2.38 -7.04 11.20
CA GLN A 92 2.59 -8.38 11.75
C GLN A 92 3.92 -9.00 11.28
N ALA A 93 4.33 -8.74 10.03
CA ALA A 93 5.59 -9.22 9.48
C ALA A 93 6.82 -8.79 10.30
N LEU A 94 6.74 -7.66 11.01
CA LEU A 94 7.80 -7.21 11.91
C LEU A 94 7.87 -8.05 13.19
N THR A 95 6.71 -8.42 13.74
CA THR A 95 6.64 -9.33 14.89
C THR A 95 7.23 -10.69 14.54
N GLU A 96 6.86 -11.25 13.40
CA GLU A 96 7.39 -12.54 12.90
C GLU A 96 8.91 -12.47 12.69
N TYR A 97 9.41 -11.34 12.19
CA TYR A 97 10.84 -11.11 12.04
C TYR A 97 11.58 -11.09 13.38
N TYR A 98 11.02 -10.43 14.40
CA TYR A 98 11.59 -10.41 15.74
C TYR A 98 11.60 -11.80 16.39
N GLU A 99 10.52 -12.56 16.23
CA GLU A 99 10.43 -13.95 16.70
C GLU A 99 11.49 -14.84 16.05
N ALA A 100 11.72 -14.69 14.74
CA ALA A 100 12.78 -15.42 14.03
C ALA A 100 14.19 -15.07 14.54
N LEU A 101 14.41 -13.83 14.99
CA LEU A 101 15.66 -13.38 15.60
C LEU A 101 15.77 -13.69 17.10
N GLY A 102 14.69 -14.16 17.73
CA GLY A 102 14.62 -14.39 19.18
C GLY A 102 14.63 -13.12 20.03
N ILE A 103 14.24 -11.98 19.45
CA ILE A 103 14.16 -10.68 20.12
C ILE A 103 12.71 -10.30 20.38
N SER A 104 12.44 -9.53 21.43
CA SER A 104 11.08 -9.13 21.82
C SER A 104 10.69 -7.73 21.36
N GLY A 105 11.60 -7.01 20.69
CA GLY A 105 11.27 -5.72 20.08
C GLY A 105 12.47 -4.90 19.65
N ILE A 106 12.17 -3.74 19.07
CA ILE A 106 13.13 -2.82 18.43
C ILE A 106 14.28 -2.36 19.33
N ARG A 107 14.14 -2.42 20.66
CA ARG A 107 15.21 -2.03 21.60
C ARG A 107 16.36 -3.05 21.66
N GLN A 108 16.11 -4.27 21.20
CA GLN A 108 17.08 -5.37 21.17
C GLN A 108 17.74 -5.55 19.79
N LEU A 109 17.36 -4.68 18.85
CA LEU A 109 18.00 -4.46 17.55
C LEU A 109 19.12 -3.42 17.69
#